data_AF-A0A819AI97-F1
#
_entry.id   AF-A0A819AI97-F1
#
_cell.length_a   1.000
_cell.length_b   1.000
_cell.length_c   1.000
_cell.angle_alpha   90.00
_cell.angle_beta   90.00
_cell.angle_gamma   90.00
#
_symmetry.space_group_name_H-M   'P 1'
#
loop_
_entity.id
_entity.type
_entity.pdbx_description
1 polymer ?
#
loop_
_entity_poly.entity_id
_entity_poly.type
_entity_poly.pdbx_seq_one_letter_code
_entity_poly.pdbx_strand_id
1 'polypeptide(L)'
;YFCPVGWQRWSFYVTDNFDQKFKGWCIGYRGAKFAHGLSILLSGLKPAEIKAHGAGIYATPSINYAAHPRYSEVKLVESSTRKKIFKTSKYVQFVLECRAHPSNIIKVDQH
;
A
#
# COMPACT_ATOMS: atom_id res chain seq x y z
N TYR A 1 11.16 -10.14 0.40
CA TYR A 1 10.27 -9.10 -0.16
C TYR A 1 9.97 -9.48 -1.61
N PHE A 2 8.68 -9.64 -1.98
CA PHE A 2 8.28 -10.07 -3.32
C PHE A 2 7.82 -8.87 -4.16
N CYS A 3 8.32 -8.76 -5.38
CA CYS A 3 7.81 -7.85 -6.40
C CYS A 3 7.14 -8.68 -7.49
N PRO A 4 5.87 -8.44 -7.84
CA PRO A 4 5.24 -9.12 -8.95
C PRO A 4 6.08 -8.93 -10.23
N VAL A 5 6.23 -10.00 -11.01
CA VAL A 5 6.99 -9.99 -12.26
C VAL A 5 6.44 -8.90 -13.19
N GLY A 6 7.32 -8.09 -13.77
CA GLY A 6 6.96 -6.99 -14.69
C GLY A 6 6.63 -5.65 -14.03
N TRP A 7 6.65 -5.56 -12.69
CA TRP A 7 6.47 -4.31 -11.97
C TRP A 7 7.79 -3.78 -11.40
N GLN A 8 7.93 -2.45 -11.40
CA GLN A 8 8.95 -1.76 -10.63
C GLN A 8 8.30 -1.10 -9.42
N ARG A 9 8.87 -1.27 -8.24
CA ARG A 9 8.36 -0.68 -7.00
C ARG A 9 9.23 0.48 -6.57
N TRP A 10 8.56 1.48 -6.03
CA TRP A 10 9.14 2.70 -5.50
C TRP A 10 8.76 2.81 -4.04
N SER A 11 9.69 3.29 -3.22
CA SER A 11 9.44 3.63 -1.83
C SER A 11 9.82 5.10 -1.62
N PHE A 12 9.18 5.72 -0.64
CA PHE A 12 9.60 7.03 -0.16
C PHE A 12 10.66 6.84 0.91
N TYR A 13 11.62 7.77 0.96
CA TYR A 13 12.48 7.92 2.12
C TYR A 13 11.64 8.38 3.31
N VAL A 14 11.71 7.66 4.43
CA VAL A 14 10.89 7.93 5.62
C VAL A 14 11.74 8.47 6.78
N THR A 15 12.89 7.87 7.05
CA THR A 15 13.76 8.20 8.20
C THR A 15 15.11 7.50 8.06
N ASP A 16 16.13 8.05 8.70
CA ASP A 16 17.38 7.36 8.97
C ASP A 16 17.13 6.13 9.86
N ASN A 17 17.95 5.10 9.71
CA ASN A 17 17.90 3.85 10.48
C ASN A 17 16.52 3.14 10.45
N PHE A 18 15.83 3.20 9.31
CA PHE A 18 14.50 2.62 9.11
C PHE A 18 14.37 1.18 9.62
N ASP A 19 15.32 0.32 9.25
CA ASP A 19 15.29 -1.11 9.62
C ASP A 19 15.40 -1.33 11.13
N GLN A 20 16.21 -0.52 11.83
CA GLN A 20 16.33 -0.60 13.28
C GLN A 20 15.05 -0.10 13.96
N LYS A 21 14.51 1.03 13.50
CA LYS A 21 13.32 1.66 14.09
C LYS A 21 12.06 0.79 13.97
N PHE A 22 11.90 0.12 12.84
CA PHE A 22 10.70 -0.68 12.56
C PHE A 22 10.96 -2.19 12.65
N LYS A 23 12.07 -2.61 13.27
CA LYS A 23 12.40 -4.02 13.48
C LYS A 23 11.29 -4.71 14.26
N GLY A 24 10.82 -5.85 13.75
CA GLY A 24 9.79 -6.67 14.40
C GLY A 24 8.35 -6.17 14.22
N TRP A 25 8.12 -5.01 13.59
CA TRP A 25 6.76 -4.56 13.30
C TRP A 25 6.12 -5.43 12.23
N CYS A 26 4.83 -5.74 12.41
CA CYS A 26 4.08 -6.51 11.43
C CYS A 26 3.83 -5.67 10.19
N ILE A 27 3.94 -6.29 9.01
CA ILE A 27 3.71 -5.65 7.72
C ILE A 27 2.34 -6.07 7.19
N GLY A 28 1.56 -5.08 6.77
CA GLY A 28 0.32 -5.27 6.01
C GLY A 28 0.33 -4.42 4.75
N TYR A 29 -0.45 -4.82 3.76
CA TYR A 29 -0.59 -4.11 2.50
C TYR A 29 -2.04 -3.66 2.31
N ARG A 30 -2.21 -2.45 1.78
CA ARG A 30 -3.51 -1.88 1.45
C ARG A 30 -3.51 -1.32 0.03
N GLY A 31 -4.38 -1.84 -0.81
CA GLY A 31 -4.66 -1.25 -2.12
C GLY A 31 -5.43 0.06 -1.98
N ALA A 32 -5.22 0.99 -2.91
CA ALA A 32 -6.01 2.20 -2.99
C ALA A 32 -6.33 2.57 -4.44
N LYS A 33 -7.42 3.32 -4.62
CA LYS A 33 -7.73 4.00 -5.89
C LYS A 33 -6.80 5.20 -6.07
N PHE A 34 -6.46 5.53 -7.31
CA PHE A 34 -5.53 6.63 -7.61
C PHE A 34 -6.02 7.97 -7.09
N ALA A 35 -7.34 8.21 -7.18
CA ALA A 35 -7.98 9.43 -6.69
C ALA A 35 -7.74 9.69 -5.19
N HIS A 36 -7.47 8.65 -4.39
CA HIS A 36 -7.23 8.77 -2.95
C HIS A 36 -5.74 8.77 -2.60
N GLY A 37 -4.84 8.45 -3.53
CA GLY A 37 -3.40 8.30 -3.26
C GLY A 37 -2.80 9.56 -2.63
N LEU A 38 -3.04 10.73 -3.23
CA LEU A 38 -2.54 12.00 -2.70
C LEU A 38 -3.16 12.33 -1.32
N SER A 39 -4.46 12.11 -1.15
CA SER A 39 -5.12 12.36 0.14
C SER A 39 -4.54 11.48 1.25
N ILE A 40 -4.23 10.22 0.98
CA ILE A 40 -3.60 9.32 1.95
C ILE A 40 -2.17 9.79 2.29
N LEU A 41 -1.41 10.26 1.31
CA LEU A 41 -0.06 10.78 1.55
C LEU A 41 -0.07 12.05 2.41
N LEU A 42 -1.05 12.92 2.22
CA LEU A 42 -1.13 14.20 2.94
C LEU A 42 -1.83 14.11 4.30
N SER A 43 -2.81 13.21 4.45
CA SER A 43 -3.69 13.14 5.63
C SER A 43 -3.59 11.82 6.40
N GLY A 44 -2.76 10.89 5.94
CA GLY A 44 -2.68 9.54 6.49
C GLY A 44 -3.89 8.67 6.12
N LEU A 45 -3.94 7.48 6.73
CA LEU A 45 -4.99 6.50 6.50
C LEU A 45 -6.23 6.81 7.35
N LYS A 46 -7.40 6.83 6.71
CA LYS A 46 -8.69 6.95 7.37
C LYS A 46 -9.37 5.57 7.51
N PRO A 47 -10.19 5.35 8.54
CA PRO A 47 -11.02 4.16 8.65
C PRO A 47 -11.89 3.95 7.38
N ALA A 48 -12.12 2.71 7.00
CA ALA A 48 -12.97 2.41 5.87
C ALA A 48 -14.44 2.74 6.17
N GLU A 49 -15.16 3.14 5.12
CA GLU A 49 -16.59 3.43 5.19
C GLU A 49 -17.40 2.14 5.44
N ILE A 50 -17.03 1.05 4.75
CA ILE A 50 -17.63 -0.27 4.95
C ILE A 50 -16.92 -0.99 6.11
N LYS A 51 -17.68 -1.34 7.14
CA LYS A 51 -17.17 -1.83 8.43
C LYS A 51 -17.43 -3.32 8.64
N ALA A 52 -16.98 -4.16 7.71
CA ALA A 52 -17.21 -5.62 7.77
C ALA A 52 -16.69 -6.27 9.07
N HIS A 53 -15.59 -5.75 9.63
CA HIS A 53 -14.99 -6.19 10.90
C HIS A 53 -14.81 -5.02 11.87
N GLY A 54 -15.72 -4.03 11.81
CA GLY A 54 -15.65 -2.82 12.64
C GLY A 54 -14.99 -1.62 11.95
N ALA A 55 -14.89 -0.53 12.70
CA ALA A 55 -14.29 0.71 12.22
C ALA A 55 -12.76 0.60 12.26
N GLY A 56 -12.11 0.65 11.10
CA GLY A 56 -10.66 0.54 11.03
C GLY A 56 -10.11 0.56 9.63
N ILE A 57 -8.81 0.34 9.53
CA ILE A 57 -8.09 0.22 8.27
C ILE A 57 -7.92 -1.26 7.96
N TYR A 58 -8.37 -1.68 6.79
CA TYR A 58 -8.19 -3.05 6.31
C TYR A 58 -6.86 -3.18 5.57
N ALA A 59 -6.05 -4.14 6.00
CA ALA A 59 -4.79 -4.50 5.38
C ALA A 59 -4.63 -6.03 5.36
N THR A 60 -3.81 -6.53 4.45
CA THR A 60 -3.55 -7.97 4.26
C THR A 60 -2.04 -8.24 4.28
N PRO A 61 -1.56 -9.38 4.78
CA PRO A 61 -0.15 -9.75 4.65
C PRO A 61 0.26 -10.05 3.20
N SER A 62 -0.71 -10.23 2.28
CA SER A 62 -0.45 -10.54 0.87
C SER A 62 -0.52 -9.29 0.01
N ILE A 63 0.63 -8.87 -0.54
CA ILE A 63 0.64 -7.79 -1.50
C ILE A 63 -0.16 -8.12 -2.77
N ASN A 64 -0.10 -9.36 -3.26
CA ASN A 64 -0.82 -9.74 -4.47
C ASN A 64 -2.34 -9.56 -4.30
N TYR A 65 -2.83 -9.88 -3.09
CA TYR A 65 -4.23 -9.62 -2.75
C TYR A 65 -4.54 -8.11 -2.72
N ALA A 66 -3.70 -7.32 -2.05
CA ALA A 66 -3.86 -5.85 -2.01
C ALA A 66 -3.74 -5.20 -3.40
N ALA A 67 -2.93 -5.77 -4.29
CA ALA A 67 -2.71 -5.34 -5.67
C ALA A 67 -3.81 -5.82 -6.64
N HIS A 68 -4.77 -6.62 -6.19
CA HIS A 68 -5.87 -7.02 -7.06
C HIS A 68 -6.66 -5.77 -7.49
N PRO A 69 -7.10 -5.64 -8.77
CA PRO A 69 -7.80 -4.46 -9.30
C PRO A 69 -9.05 -4.01 -8.51
N ARG A 70 -9.66 -4.96 -7.78
CA ARG A 70 -10.74 -4.69 -6.82
C ARG A 70 -10.32 -3.67 -5.76
N TYR A 71 -9.10 -3.79 -5.23
CA TYR A 71 -8.60 -2.99 -4.11
C TYR A 71 -7.61 -1.91 -4.53
N SER A 72 -6.81 -2.14 -5.57
CA SER A 72 -5.83 -1.18 -6.07
C SER A 72 -6.02 -0.91 -7.55
N GLU A 73 -6.23 0.36 -7.90
CA GLU A 73 -6.47 0.76 -9.29
C GLU A 73 -5.20 0.70 -10.12
N VAL A 74 -5.27 0.03 -11.27
CA VAL A 74 -4.24 0.09 -12.31
C VAL A 74 -4.61 1.22 -13.27
N LYS A 75 -3.73 2.21 -13.39
CA LYS A 75 -3.95 3.38 -14.24
C LYS A 75 -2.96 3.39 -15.39
N LEU A 76 -3.46 3.63 -16.61
CA LEU A 76 -2.62 3.88 -17.78
C LEU A 76 -1.98 5.28 -17.63
N VAL A 77 -0.66 5.35 -17.77
CA VAL A 77 0.08 6.61 -17.79
C VAL A 77 0.12 7.11 -19.23
N GLU A 78 -0.40 8.32 -19.45
CA GLU A 78 -0.41 8.95 -20.76
C GLU A 78 1.00 9.09 -21.35
N SER A 79 1.12 8.95 -22.66
CA SER A 79 2.41 8.94 -23.36
C SER A 79 3.26 10.19 -23.13
N SER A 80 2.63 11.36 -22.98
CA SER A 80 3.27 12.65 -22.68
C SER A 80 3.94 12.67 -21.31
N THR A 81 3.25 12.15 -20.29
CA THR A 81 3.75 12.02 -18.90
C THR A 81 4.72 10.85 -18.77
N ARG A 82 4.46 9.74 -19.47
CA ARG A 82 5.31 8.54 -19.47
C ARG A 82 6.75 8.87 -19.85
N LYS A 83 6.96 9.55 -20.98
CA LYS A 83 8.32 9.90 -21.45
C LYS A 83 9.13 10.73 -20.43
N LYS A 84 8.48 11.45 -19.53
CA LYS A 84 9.13 12.27 -18.49
C LYS A 84 9.48 11.48 -17.23
N ILE A 85 8.66 10.49 -16.87
CA ILE A 85 8.72 9.83 -15.54
C ILE A 85 9.11 8.34 -15.64
N PHE A 86 8.65 7.63 -16.68
CA PHE A 86 8.84 6.19 -16.86
C PHE A 86 9.39 5.87 -18.26
N LYS A 87 10.59 5.30 -18.34
CA LYS A 87 11.21 4.96 -19.64
C LYS A 87 10.38 3.96 -20.47
N THR A 88 9.76 2.97 -19.83
CA THR A 88 9.04 1.87 -20.51
C THR A 88 7.68 1.52 -19.92
N SER A 89 7.44 1.84 -18.64
CA SER A 89 6.21 1.45 -17.94
C SER A 89 4.99 2.22 -18.44
N LYS A 90 3.95 1.49 -18.87
CA LYS A 90 2.67 2.07 -19.32
C LYS A 90 1.64 2.19 -18.21
N TYR A 91 1.80 1.40 -17.15
CA TYR A 91 0.82 1.31 -16.08
C TYR A 91 1.47 1.66 -14.75
N VAL A 92 0.66 2.22 -13.87
CA VAL A 92 1.03 2.50 -12.50
C VAL A 92 -0.07 1.98 -11.58
N GLN A 93 0.32 1.53 -10.41
CA GLN A 93 -0.57 1.02 -9.37
C GLN A 93 -0.09 1.52 -8.01
N PHE A 94 -1.03 1.84 -7.11
CA PHE A 94 -0.71 2.33 -5.77
C PHE A 94 -1.13 1.30 -4.71
N VAL A 95 -0.13 0.71 -4.07
CA VAL A 95 -0.29 -0.22 -2.93
C VAL A 95 0.60 0.25 -1.79
N LEU A 96 -0.01 0.45 -0.63
CA LEU A 96 0.66 0.95 0.56
C LEU A 96 1.19 -0.21 1.39
N GLU A 97 2.44 -0.11 1.82
CA GLU A 97 2.98 -0.93 2.91
C GLU A 97 2.72 -0.20 4.24
N CYS A 98 1.96 -0.85 5.12
CA CYS A 98 1.62 -0.36 6.44
C CYS A 98 2.38 -1.20 7.48
N ARG A 99 2.83 -0.57 8.57
CA ARG A 99 3.48 -1.25 9.68
C ARG A 99 2.69 -1.05 10.97
N ALA A 100 2.45 -2.14 11.70
CA ALA A 100 1.79 -2.12 13.00
C ALA A 100 2.80 -2.45 14.10
N HIS A 101 2.87 -1.60 15.13
CA HIS A 101 3.73 -1.84 16.29
C HIS A 101 3.25 -3.09 17.05
N PRO A 102 4.14 -4.04 17.42
CA PRO A 102 3.75 -5.31 18.04
C PRO A 102 2.94 -5.16 19.33
N SER A 103 3.18 -4.12 20.13
CA SER A 103 2.41 -3.86 21.36
C SER A 103 0.94 -3.51 21.12
N ASN A 104 0.56 -3.18 19.89
CA ASN A 104 -0.78 -2.73 19.52
C ASN A 104 -1.55 -3.81 18.74
N ILE A 105 -1.10 -5.06 18.82
CA ILE A 105 -1.72 -6.18 18.11
C ILE A 105 -2.52 -7.02 19.10
N ILE A 106 -3.82 -7.09 18.85
CA ILE A 106 -4.73 -8.00 19.55
C ILE A 106 -5.04 -9.12 18.56
N LYS A 107 -4.79 -10.38 18.97
CA LYS A 107 -5.25 -11.54 18.20
C LYS A 107 -6.73 -11.73 18.51
N VAL A 108 -7.51 -11.83 17.44
CA VAL A 108 -8.90 -12.25 17.48
C VAL A 108 -8.97 -13.59 16.76
N ASP A 109 -9.52 -14.59 17.43
CA ASP A 109 -9.68 -15.92 16.85
C ASP A 109 -10.65 -15.83 15.66
N GLN A 110 -10.29 -16.52 14.56
CA GLN A 110 -11.20 -16.66 13.42
C GLN A 110 -12.16 -17.79 13.76
N HIS A 111 -13.43 -17.44 14.01
CA HIS A 111 -14.53 -18.41 14.12
C HIS A 111 -14.86 -19.05 12.77
#